data_AF-A0A0D2XSM2-F1
#
_entry.id   AF-A0A0D2XSM2-F1
#
_cell.length_a   1.000
_cell.length_b   1.000
_cell.length_c   1.000
_cell.angle_alpha   90.00
_cell.angle_beta   90.00
_cell.angle_gamma   90.00
#
_symmetry.space_group_name_H-M   'P 1'
#
loop_
_entity.id
_entity.type
_entity.pdbx_description
1 polymer ?
#
loop_
_entity_poly.entity_id
_entity_poly.type
_entity_poly.pdbx_seq_one_letter_code
_entity_poly.pdbx_strand_id
1 'polypeptide(L)'
;MQAVAYALRCLETVLRLYYLRHSFEHGDTYLTYFLSILANTTIENMNRDSVSPDDTETLKILRATLLLAVKGLYDQGQHVYVSSAMCRLIRDRMTKEDMDALRRHTTWKDDQPLVPQYVRSTFPVTIVMLEEDWQMETVENLAKKYDQLALEANEGESSMVITPDGKSEQTG
;
A
#
# COMPACT_ATOMS: atom_id res chain seq x y z
N MET A 1 -25.31 -27.51 3.70
CA MET A 1 -24.08 -27.60 2.86
C MET A 1 -24.26 -27.03 1.45
N GLN A 2 -25.37 -27.32 0.74
CA GLN A 2 -25.56 -26.91 -0.66
C GLN A 2 -25.59 -25.38 -0.89
N ALA A 3 -26.22 -24.62 0.01
CA ALA A 3 -26.24 -23.15 -0.06
C ALA A 3 -24.85 -22.51 0.09
N VAL A 4 -24.00 -23.09 0.95
CA VAL A 4 -22.61 -22.62 1.16
C VAL A 4 -21.78 -22.88 -0.09
N ALA A 5 -21.87 -24.08 -0.67
CA ALA A 5 -21.18 -24.42 -1.91
C ALA A 5 -21.60 -23.52 -3.09
N TYR A 6 -22.89 -23.18 -3.19
CA TYR A 6 -23.39 -22.24 -4.19
C TYR A 6 -22.84 -20.83 -3.97
N ALA A 7 -22.88 -20.32 -2.73
CA ALA A 7 -22.34 -19.00 -2.39
C ALA A 7 -20.84 -18.87 -2.72
N LEU A 8 -20.06 -19.93 -2.47
CA LEU A 8 -18.62 -19.96 -2.79
C LEU A 8 -18.35 -19.89 -4.31
N ARG A 9 -19.16 -20.57 -5.13
CA ARG A 9 -19.07 -20.47 -6.60
C ARG A 9 -19.43 -19.07 -7.10
N CYS A 10 -20.44 -18.45 -6.51
CA CYS A 10 -20.78 -17.05 -6.82
C CYS A 10 -19.63 -16.11 -6.43
N LEU A 11 -19.05 -16.29 -5.24
CA LEU A 11 -17.91 -15.52 -4.77
C LEU A 11 -16.72 -15.63 -5.71
N GLU A 12 -16.37 -16.86 -6.10
CA GLU A 12 -15.31 -17.14 -7.06
C GLU A 12 -15.54 -16.44 -8.41
N THR A 13 -16.79 -16.47 -8.89
CA THR A 13 -17.18 -15.80 -10.15
C THR A 13 -17.04 -14.28 -10.03
N VAL A 14 -17.51 -13.68 -8.94
CA VAL A 14 -17.39 -12.24 -8.67
C VAL A 14 -15.93 -11.82 -8.60
N LEU A 15 -15.08 -12.60 -7.90
CA LEU A 15 -13.65 -12.30 -7.80
C LEU A 15 -12.93 -12.36 -9.14
N ARG A 16 -13.27 -13.32 -10.02
CA ARG A 16 -12.71 -13.36 -11.38
C ARG A 16 -13.15 -12.17 -12.22
N LEU A 17 -14.42 -11.77 -12.16
CA LEU A 17 -14.92 -10.59 -12.85
C LEU A 17 -14.27 -9.30 -12.35
N TYR A 18 -14.07 -9.19 -11.03
CA TYR A 18 -13.35 -8.08 -10.42
C TYR A 18 -11.95 -7.95 -11.02
N TYR A 19 -11.15 -9.02 -11.01
CA TYR A 19 -9.78 -8.96 -11.53
C TYR A 19 -9.70 -8.79 -13.05
N LEU A 20 -10.71 -9.25 -13.79
CA LEU A 20 -10.81 -8.98 -15.22
C LEU A 20 -11.02 -7.48 -15.49
N ARG A 21 -11.81 -6.81 -14.64
CA ARG A 21 -12.11 -5.38 -14.77
C ARG A 21 -10.99 -4.48 -14.26
N HIS A 22 -10.42 -4.82 -13.10
CA HIS A 22 -9.53 -3.93 -12.34
C HIS A 22 -8.06 -4.30 -12.44
N SER A 23 -7.71 -5.44 -13.05
CA SER A 23 -6.39 -6.07 -12.90
C SER A 23 -6.08 -6.38 -11.43
N PHE A 24 -4.97 -7.09 -11.20
CA PHE A 24 -4.45 -7.31 -9.86
C PHE A 24 -3.75 -6.09 -9.26
N GLU A 25 -3.38 -5.11 -10.11
CA GLU A 25 -2.65 -3.91 -9.72
C GLU A 25 -3.51 -2.89 -8.94
N HIS A 26 -4.82 -3.13 -8.85
CA HIS A 26 -5.72 -2.28 -8.08
C HIS A 26 -5.86 -2.79 -6.64
N GLY A 27 -5.44 -1.95 -5.69
CA GLY A 27 -5.56 -2.22 -4.26
C GLY A 27 -6.98 -2.04 -3.75
N ASP A 28 -7.57 -3.10 -3.23
CA ASP A 28 -8.82 -3.13 -2.48
C ASP A 28 -8.65 -4.00 -1.22
N THR A 29 -8.56 -3.34 -0.07
CA THR A 29 -8.34 -3.98 1.23
C THR A 29 -9.44 -4.99 1.57
N TYR A 30 -10.69 -4.78 1.13
CA TYR A 30 -11.78 -5.73 1.39
C TYR A 30 -11.60 -7.04 0.63
N LEU A 31 -10.94 -7.02 -0.53
CA LEU A 31 -10.68 -8.22 -1.32
C LEU A 31 -9.83 -9.23 -0.55
N THR A 32 -8.90 -8.78 0.30
CA THR A 32 -8.04 -9.63 1.14
C THR A 32 -8.86 -10.63 1.97
N TYR A 33 -10.00 -10.19 2.52
CA TYR A 33 -10.89 -11.06 3.30
C TYR A 33 -11.51 -12.16 2.42
N PHE A 34 -12.06 -11.79 1.26
CA PHE A 34 -12.71 -12.73 0.36
C PHE A 34 -11.74 -13.71 -0.31
N LEU A 35 -10.54 -13.25 -0.67
CA LEU A 35 -9.49 -14.10 -1.22
C LEU A 35 -9.00 -15.11 -0.20
N SER A 36 -8.90 -14.71 1.08
CA SER A 36 -8.54 -15.62 2.16
C SER A 36 -9.58 -16.73 2.35
N ILE A 37 -10.88 -16.41 2.29
CA ILE A 37 -11.95 -17.42 2.33
C ILE A 37 -11.83 -18.37 1.14
N LEU A 38 -11.67 -17.82 -0.07
CA LEU A 38 -11.59 -18.62 -1.30
C LEU A 38 -10.37 -19.55 -1.29
N ALA A 39 -9.19 -19.07 -0.87
CA ALA A 39 -7.98 -19.87 -0.77
C ALA A 39 -8.15 -21.03 0.22
N ASN A 40 -8.57 -20.74 1.45
CA ASN A 40 -8.74 -21.76 2.50
C ASN A 40 -9.79 -22.81 2.10
N THR A 41 -10.92 -22.38 1.55
CA THR A 41 -11.97 -23.29 1.07
C THR A 41 -11.47 -24.18 -0.07
N THR A 42 -10.69 -23.61 -0.99
CA THR A 42 -10.13 -24.37 -2.12
C THR A 42 -9.15 -25.43 -1.62
N ILE A 43 -8.29 -25.09 -0.66
CA ILE A 43 -7.37 -26.04 -0.01
C ILE A 43 -8.15 -27.16 0.70
N GLU A 44 -9.20 -26.83 1.45
CA GLU A 44 -10.05 -27.83 2.10
C GLU A 44 -10.68 -28.79 1.09
N ASN A 45 -11.19 -28.28 -0.04
CA ASN A 45 -11.79 -29.10 -1.09
C ASN A 45 -10.79 -30.05 -1.74
N MET A 46 -9.54 -29.60 -1.93
CA MET A 46 -8.44 -30.41 -2.45
C MET A 46 -7.98 -31.49 -1.46
N ASN A 47 -8.01 -31.20 -0.15
CA ASN A 47 -7.51 -32.12 0.89
C ASN A 47 -8.52 -33.18 1.34
N ARG A 48 -9.82 -32.97 1.11
CA ARG A 48 -10.89 -33.85 1.62
C ARG A 48 -11.11 -35.14 0.82
N ASP A 49 -10.18 -35.50 -0.10
CA ASP A 49 -10.37 -36.56 -1.11
C ASP A 49 -11.69 -36.42 -1.89
N SER A 50 -12.28 -35.21 -1.89
CA SER A 50 -13.57 -34.91 -2.53
C SER A 50 -13.49 -34.97 -4.05
N VAL A 51 -12.27 -35.01 -4.58
CA VAL A 51 -11.97 -35.02 -6.01
C VAL A 51 -11.05 -36.21 -6.26
N SER A 52 -11.50 -37.11 -7.14
CA SER A 52 -10.68 -38.23 -7.56
C SER A 52 -9.37 -37.72 -8.19
N PRO A 53 -8.22 -38.35 -7.93
CA PRO A 53 -6.97 -38.04 -8.63
C PRO A 53 -7.11 -38.10 -10.16
N ASP A 54 -8.03 -38.93 -10.66
CA ASP A 54 -8.32 -39.09 -12.08
C ASP A 54 -9.22 -37.98 -12.66
N ASP A 55 -9.89 -37.20 -11.80
CA ASP A 55 -10.64 -36.00 -12.20
C ASP A 55 -9.68 -34.82 -12.40
N THR A 56 -8.86 -34.97 -13.43
CA THR A 56 -7.81 -34.01 -13.80
C THR A 56 -8.37 -32.62 -14.11
N GLU A 57 -9.61 -32.52 -14.58
CA GLU A 57 -10.24 -31.25 -14.93
C GLU A 57 -10.65 -30.47 -13.67
N THR A 58 -11.33 -31.11 -12.73
CA THR A 58 -11.68 -30.48 -11.44
C THR A 58 -10.43 -30.07 -10.68
N LEU A 59 -9.37 -30.90 -10.68
CA LEU A 59 -8.08 -30.55 -10.06
C LEU A 59 -7.41 -29.34 -10.71
N LYS A 60 -7.47 -29.20 -12.05
CA LYS A 60 -6.96 -28.00 -12.73
C LYS A 60 -7.73 -26.76 -12.33
N ILE A 61 -9.07 -26.84 -12.27
CA ILE A 61 -9.92 -25.72 -11.87
C ILE A 61 -9.57 -25.27 -10.44
N LEU A 62 -9.51 -26.20 -9.48
CA LEU A 62 -9.17 -25.89 -8.10
C LEU A 62 -7.78 -25.25 -7.97
N ARG A 63 -6.78 -25.78 -8.70
CA ARG A 63 -5.43 -25.19 -8.73
C ARG A 63 -5.44 -23.77 -9.30
N ALA A 64 -6.19 -23.52 -10.38
CA ALA A 64 -6.33 -22.18 -10.95
C ALA A 64 -7.02 -21.22 -9.97
N THR A 65 -8.05 -21.67 -9.26
CA THR A 65 -8.73 -20.89 -8.21
C THR A 65 -7.78 -20.54 -7.07
N LEU A 66 -6.97 -21.50 -6.60
CA LEU A 66 -5.98 -21.27 -5.56
C LEU A 66 -4.92 -20.27 -6.00
N LEU A 67 -4.37 -20.43 -7.21
CA LEU A 67 -3.37 -19.51 -7.77
C LEU A 67 -3.93 -18.09 -7.89
N LEU A 68 -5.17 -17.93 -8.34
CA LEU A 68 -5.85 -16.63 -8.40
C LEU A 68 -5.97 -16.00 -7.00
N ALA A 69 -6.42 -16.77 -6.01
CA ALA A 69 -6.59 -16.26 -4.66
C ALA A 69 -5.25 -15.84 -4.02
N VAL A 70 -4.21 -16.67 -4.15
CA VAL A 70 -2.87 -16.40 -3.61
C VAL A 70 -2.20 -15.23 -4.32
N LYS A 71 -2.26 -15.17 -5.66
CA LYS A 71 -1.75 -14.03 -6.42
C LYS A 71 -2.45 -12.74 -6.01
N GLY A 72 -3.79 -12.81 -5.88
CA GLY A 72 -4.60 -11.72 -5.37
C GLY A 72 -4.10 -11.22 -4.01
N LEU A 73 -3.92 -12.11 -3.05
CA LEU A 73 -3.42 -11.75 -1.71
C LEU A 73 -2.03 -11.13 -1.76
N TYR A 74 -1.13 -11.67 -2.59
CA TYR A 74 0.22 -11.13 -2.76
C TYR A 74 0.19 -9.69 -3.27
N ASP A 75 -0.60 -9.43 -4.32
CA ASP A 75 -0.72 -8.11 -4.94
C ASP A 75 -1.43 -7.13 -3.99
N GLN A 76 -2.52 -7.55 -3.32
CA GLN A 76 -3.18 -6.74 -2.29
C GLN A 76 -2.24 -6.38 -1.12
N GLY A 77 -1.37 -7.31 -0.73
CA GLY A 77 -0.34 -7.08 0.29
C GLY A 77 0.63 -5.96 -0.06
N GLN A 78 0.85 -5.67 -1.36
CA GLN A 78 1.68 -4.56 -1.78
C GLN A 78 1.04 -3.19 -1.50
N HIS A 79 -0.29 -3.13 -1.35
CA HIS A 79 -1.02 -1.88 -1.10
C HIS A 79 -1.18 -1.52 0.40
N VAL A 80 -0.68 -2.36 1.33
CA VAL A 80 -0.90 -2.18 2.78
C VAL A 80 -0.39 -0.85 3.33
N TYR A 81 0.55 -0.19 2.64
CA TYR A 81 1.14 1.08 3.06
C TYR A 81 0.52 2.32 2.43
N VAL A 82 -0.45 2.19 1.52
CA VAL A 82 -1.08 3.34 0.84
C VAL A 82 -1.72 4.30 1.85
N SER A 83 -2.48 3.77 2.82
CA SER A 83 -3.09 4.59 3.87
C SER A 83 -2.04 5.30 4.74
N SER A 84 -0.96 4.60 5.07
CA SER A 84 0.15 5.15 5.86
C SER A 84 0.90 6.27 5.12
N ALA A 85 1.10 6.11 3.81
CA ALA A 85 1.69 7.13 2.95
C ALA A 85 0.77 8.37 2.86
N MET A 86 -0.53 8.16 2.58
CA MET A 86 -1.51 9.23 2.49
C MET A 86 -1.61 10.06 3.77
N CYS A 87 -1.62 9.41 4.94
CA CYS A 87 -1.65 10.13 6.21
C CYS A 87 -0.42 11.03 6.41
N ARG A 88 0.78 10.61 6.00
CA ARG A 88 1.99 11.47 6.07
C ARG A 88 1.89 12.66 5.13
N LEU A 89 1.43 12.43 3.90
CA LEU A 89 1.28 13.49 2.91
C LEU A 89 0.30 14.57 3.35
N ILE A 90 -0.80 14.18 4.01
CA ILE A 90 -1.75 15.12 4.59
C ILE A 90 -1.12 15.83 5.78
N ARG A 91 -0.44 15.10 6.67
CA ARG A 91 0.24 15.63 7.86
C ARG A 91 1.24 16.73 7.51
N ASP A 92 2.06 16.51 6.49
CA ASP A 92 3.10 17.46 6.09
C ASP A 92 2.52 18.78 5.54
N ARG A 93 1.21 18.83 5.27
CA ARG A 93 0.46 20.03 4.87
C ARG A 93 -0.33 20.68 6.01
N MET A 94 -0.42 20.02 7.17
CA MET A 94 -1.15 20.54 8.32
C MET A 94 -0.38 21.67 9.00
N THR A 95 -1.12 22.62 9.58
CA THR A 95 -0.53 23.65 10.44
C THR A 95 -0.02 23.02 11.75
N LYS A 96 0.81 23.76 12.50
CA LYS A 96 1.27 23.28 13.82
C LYS A 96 0.11 23.09 14.78
N GLU A 97 -0.87 23.99 14.72
CA GLU A 97 -2.08 23.96 15.54
C GLU A 97 -2.94 22.72 15.24
N ASP A 98 -3.13 22.39 13.96
CA ASP A 98 -3.84 21.18 13.52
C ASP A 98 -3.10 19.91 13.95
N MET A 99 -1.77 19.91 13.84
CA MET A 99 -0.91 18.81 14.28
C MET A 99 -1.00 18.56 15.79
N ASP A 100 -1.00 19.62 16.59
CA ASP A 100 -1.15 19.53 18.05
C ASP A 100 -2.55 19.08 18.44
N ALA A 101 -3.58 19.46 17.68
CA ALA A 101 -4.92 18.92 17.85
C ALA A 101 -4.98 17.41 17.50
N LEU A 102 -4.40 17.00 16.38
CA LEU A 102 -4.37 15.60 15.94
C LEU A 102 -3.68 14.69 16.95
N ARG A 103 -2.55 15.13 17.53
CA ARG A 103 -1.78 14.41 18.55
C ARG A 103 -2.54 14.20 19.85
N ARG A 104 -3.50 15.07 20.18
CA ARG A 104 -4.36 14.89 21.37
C ARG A 104 -5.39 13.77 21.21
N HIS A 105 -5.72 13.41 19.96
CA HIS A 105 -6.77 12.44 19.66
C HIS A 105 -6.24 11.14 19.05
N THR A 106 -4.95 11.05 18.73
CA THR A 106 -4.35 9.89 18.06
C THR A 106 -3.03 9.49 18.72
N THR A 107 -2.79 8.19 18.85
CA THR A 107 -1.53 7.60 19.34
C THR A 107 -0.61 7.24 18.17
N TRP A 108 -0.55 8.12 17.17
CA TRP A 108 0.23 7.91 15.95
C TRP A 108 1.73 8.06 16.24
N LYS A 109 2.56 7.08 15.84
CA LYS A 109 4.02 7.17 15.95
C LYS A 109 4.61 7.76 14.66
N ASP A 110 5.41 8.82 14.77
CA ASP A 110 5.96 9.57 13.63
C ASP A 110 7.00 8.78 12.80
N ASP A 111 7.51 7.65 13.31
CA ASP A 111 8.85 7.15 12.93
C ASP A 111 8.89 5.82 12.14
N GLN A 112 7.75 5.22 11.76
CA GLN A 112 7.87 4.00 10.97
C GLN A 112 8.45 4.35 9.59
N PRO A 113 9.51 3.72 9.08
CA PRO A 113 9.97 3.99 7.72
C PRO A 113 8.87 3.59 6.73
N LEU A 114 8.52 4.47 5.79
CA LEU A 114 7.80 4.05 4.59
C LEU A 114 8.76 3.13 3.85
N VAL A 115 8.46 1.84 3.74
CA VAL A 115 9.34 0.90 3.04
C VAL A 115 9.22 1.19 1.55
N PRO A 116 10.27 1.70 0.86
CA PRO A 116 10.15 2.25 -0.49
C PRO A 116 9.66 1.25 -1.54
N GLN A 117 9.89 -0.05 -1.32
CA GLN A 117 9.42 -1.12 -2.19
C GLN A 117 7.89 -1.27 -2.22
N TYR A 118 7.19 -0.81 -1.18
CA TYR A 118 5.73 -0.90 -1.09
C TYR A 118 5.00 0.41 -1.43
N VAL A 119 5.76 1.50 -1.60
CA VAL A 119 5.26 2.81 -2.03
C VAL A 119 5.17 2.89 -3.57
N ARG A 120 5.61 1.84 -4.28
CA ARG A 120 5.40 1.61 -5.73
C ARG A 120 3.96 1.25 -6.10
N SER A 121 3.02 1.68 -5.29
CA SER A 121 1.61 1.50 -5.59
C SER A 121 1.21 2.45 -6.71
N THR A 122 0.61 1.93 -7.78
CA THR A 122 -0.03 2.72 -8.85
C THR A 122 -1.27 3.48 -8.35
N PHE A 123 -1.48 3.56 -7.04
CA PHE A 123 -2.64 4.19 -6.45
C PHE A 123 -2.67 5.68 -6.82
N PRO A 124 -3.75 6.16 -7.44
CA PRO A 124 -3.88 7.56 -7.78
C PRO A 124 -4.05 8.36 -6.48
N VAL A 125 -3.16 9.32 -6.26
CA VAL A 125 -3.26 10.34 -5.24
C VAL A 125 -3.94 11.55 -5.85
N THR A 126 -5.16 11.83 -5.42
CA THR A 126 -5.79 13.10 -5.75
C THR A 126 -5.24 14.17 -4.81
N ILE A 127 -4.24 14.93 -5.26
CA ILE A 127 -3.86 16.17 -4.60
C ILE A 127 -4.90 17.21 -5.00
N VAL A 128 -5.98 17.33 -4.21
CA VAL A 128 -6.92 18.42 -4.39
C VAL A 128 -6.26 19.69 -3.83
N MET A 129 -5.57 20.43 -4.69
CA MET A 129 -5.31 21.85 -4.42
C MET A 129 -6.59 22.60 -4.79
N LEU A 130 -7.13 23.38 -3.87
CA LEU A 130 -8.39 24.11 -4.07
C LEU A 130 -8.28 25.20 -5.16
N GLU A 131 -7.08 25.40 -5.73
CA GLU A 131 -6.86 26.30 -6.86
C GLU A 131 -6.19 25.54 -8.02
N GLU A 132 -6.98 25.39 -9.09
CA GLU A 132 -6.61 25.29 -10.52
C GLU A 132 -5.42 24.41 -10.93
N ASP A 133 -5.51 23.09 -10.77
CA ASP A 133 -5.35 22.09 -11.85
C ASP A 133 -5.40 20.68 -11.23
N TRP A 134 -6.40 19.87 -11.60
CA TRP A 134 -6.66 18.56 -11.01
C TRP A 134 -5.76 17.47 -11.62
N GLN A 135 -4.44 17.61 -11.51
CA GLN A 135 -3.53 16.57 -12.00
C GLN A 135 -3.55 15.36 -11.05
N MET A 136 -4.02 14.20 -11.54
CA MET A 136 -3.89 12.92 -10.84
C MET A 136 -2.41 12.53 -10.80
N GLU A 137 -1.81 12.49 -9.60
CA GLU A 137 -0.43 12.05 -9.39
C GLU A 137 -0.40 10.66 -8.74
N THR A 138 0.64 9.86 -8.91
CA THR A 138 0.75 8.53 -8.25
C THR A 138 1.51 8.63 -6.93
N VAL A 139 1.25 7.70 -6.00
CA VAL A 139 2.01 7.59 -4.74
C VAL A 139 3.52 7.48 -5.02
N GLU A 140 3.91 6.77 -6.07
CA GLU A 140 5.32 6.63 -6.48
C GLU A 140 5.96 7.96 -6.88
N ASN A 141 5.28 8.76 -7.72
CA ASN A 141 5.81 10.05 -8.16
C ASN A 141 5.97 11.02 -6.98
N LEU A 142 5.03 10.96 -6.05
CA LEU A 142 5.07 11.76 -4.84
C LEU A 142 6.21 11.34 -3.92
N ALA A 143 6.44 10.04 -3.73
CA ALA A 143 7.58 9.54 -2.96
C ALA A 143 8.93 10.00 -3.55
N LYS A 144 9.07 9.94 -4.89
CA LYS A 144 10.28 10.42 -5.58
C LYS A 144 10.52 11.92 -5.36
N LYS A 145 9.46 12.74 -5.42
CA LYS A 145 9.56 14.19 -5.14
C LYS A 145 10.00 14.46 -3.71
N TYR A 146 9.49 13.69 -2.74
CA TYR A 146 9.90 13.80 -1.34
C TYR A 146 11.36 13.39 -1.10
N ASP A 147 11.82 12.33 -1.76
CA ASP A 147 13.23 11.92 -1.70
C ASP A 147 14.14 13.01 -2.29
N GLN A 148 13.74 13.67 -3.38
CA GLN A 148 14.46 14.82 -3.95
C GLN A 148 14.49 16.02 -2.99
N LEU A 149 13.35 16.40 -2.39
CA LEU A 149 13.29 17.49 -1.42
C LEU A 149 14.17 17.23 -0.19
N ALA A 150 14.24 15.97 0.27
CA ALA A 150 15.12 15.58 1.37
C ALA A 150 16.61 15.65 1.00
N LEU A 151 16.97 15.39 -0.27
CA LEU A 151 18.33 15.55 -0.77
C LEU A 151 18.71 17.03 -0.90
N GLU A 152 17.81 17.87 -1.43
CA GLU A 152 18.04 19.31 -1.59
C GLU A 152 18.16 20.04 -0.24
N ALA A 153 17.39 19.63 0.77
CA ALA A 153 17.50 20.17 2.12
C ALA A 153 18.87 19.87 2.76
N ASN A 154 19.45 18.69 2.48
CA ASN A 154 20.79 18.31 2.97
C ASN A 154 21.93 19.05 2.24
N GLU A 155 21.76 19.37 0.95
CA GLU A 155 22.76 20.16 0.21
C GLU A 155 22.78 21.63 0.64
N GLY A 156 21.63 22.19 1.05
CA GLY A 156 21.53 23.54 1.59
C GLY A 156 22.25 23.75 2.93
N GLU A 157 22.31 22.73 3.79
CA GLU A 157 23.01 22.80 5.08
C GLU A 157 24.53 22.67 4.95
N SER A 158 25.02 21.98 3.91
CA SER A 158 26.47 21.80 3.71
C SER A 158 27.20 23.07 3.21
N SER A 159 26.49 24.12 2.78
CA SER A 159 27.11 25.35 2.26
C SER A 159 27.38 26.44 3.32
N MET A 160 27.02 26.24 4.59
CA MET A 160 27.38 27.15 5.69
C MET A 160 28.58 26.63 6.50
N VAL A 161 29.76 26.51 5.85
CA VAL A 161 31.02 26.33 6.60
C VAL A 161 31.52 27.72 7.03
N ILE A 162 31.24 28.07 8.28
CA ILE A 162 31.77 29.27 8.95
C ILE A 162 33.27 29.05 9.23
N THR A 163 34.12 29.88 8.63
CA THR A 163 35.55 30.00 8.99
C THR A 163 35.70 30.56 10.40
N PRO A 164 36.53 29.97 11.28
CA PRO A 164 36.72 30.45 12.63
C PRO A 164 37.69 31.64 12.69
N ASP A 165 37.26 32.65 13.44
CA ASP A 165 37.97 33.89 13.71
C ASP A 165 39.26 33.64 14.51
N GLY A 166 40.36 34.24 14.04
CA GLY A 166 41.72 34.05 14.55
C GLY A 166 42.02 34.99 15.71
N LYS A 167 42.40 34.40 16.84
CA LYS A 167 42.91 35.02 18.07
C LYS A 167 43.87 36.20 17.84
N SER A 168 43.79 37.20 18.71
CA SER A 168 44.95 37.99 19.12
C SER A 168 45.07 38.03 20.64
N GLU A 169 46.21 37.55 21.11
CA GLU A 169 46.67 37.33 22.48
C GLU A 169 46.90 38.64 23.27
N GLN A 170 46.89 38.48 24.59
CA GLN A 170 47.38 39.42 25.59
C GLN A 170 48.86 39.80 25.38
N THR A 171 49.27 41.01 25.76
CA THR A 171 50.42 41.27 26.66
C THR A 171 50.59 42.77 26.93
N GLY A 172 50.92 43.13 28.19
CA GLY A 172 51.52 44.42 28.57
C GLY A 172 50.72 45.26 29.54
#